data_AF-A0A6G4EEC8-F1
#
_entry.id   AF-A0A6G4EEC8-F1
#
_cell.length_a   1.000
_cell.length_b   1.000
_cell.length_c   1.000
_cell.angle_alpha   90.00
_cell.angle_beta   90.00
_cell.angle_gamma   90.00
#
_symmetry.space_group_name_H-M   'P 1'
#
loop_
_entity.id
_entity.type
_entity.pdbx_description
1 polymer ?
#
loop_
_entity_poly.entity_id
_entity_poly.type
_entity_poly.pdbx_seq_one_letter_code
_entity_poly.pdbx_strand_id
1 'polypeptide(L)'
;MFIKIVIVIGLAWLLQTVLGFLQFKNFNKNFKELRQKGRVVIGKNRGRVKRGSVILIAIDDNCSILESRIMKGITILARFKPMEILNNQNLHSINPNILESLDQQAVLAVQDGIKNYNEYYKTKEEIDSNL
;
A
#
# COMPACT_ATOMS: atom_id res chain seq x y z
N MET A 1 -31.47 -13.53 -28.78
CA MET A 1 -31.41 -13.00 -27.40
C MET A 1 -30.05 -13.22 -26.75
N PHE A 2 -29.46 -14.42 -26.88
CA PHE A 2 -28.13 -14.77 -26.36
C PHE A 2 -26.97 -13.88 -26.86
N ILE A 3 -26.93 -13.57 -28.17
CA ILE A 3 -25.86 -12.74 -28.76
C ILE A 3 -25.76 -11.34 -28.13
N LYS A 4 -26.90 -10.76 -27.73
CA LYS A 4 -26.94 -9.43 -27.09
C LYS A 4 -26.32 -9.48 -25.69
N ILE A 5 -26.53 -10.58 -24.96
CA ILE A 5 -25.96 -10.79 -23.62
C ILE A 5 -24.44 -10.93 -23.72
N VAL A 6 -23.95 -11.70 -24.70
CA VAL A 6 -22.50 -11.87 -24.93
C VAL A 6 -21.83 -10.53 -25.24
N ILE A 7 -22.46 -9.68 -26.07
CA ILE A 7 -21.93 -8.35 -26.41
C ILE A 7 -21.84 -7.46 -25.16
N VAL A 8 -22.89 -7.44 -24.31
CA VAL A 8 -22.90 -6.64 -23.09
C VAL A 8 -21.81 -7.10 -22.10
N ILE A 9 -21.64 -8.41 -21.92
CA ILE A 9 -20.58 -8.96 -21.06
C ILE A 9 -19.20 -8.60 -21.60
N GLY A 10 -18.99 -8.70 -22.91
CA GLY A 10 -17.73 -8.31 -23.54
C GLY A 10 -17.38 -6.84 -23.33
N LEU A 11 -18.36 -5.95 -23.49
CA LEU A 11 -18.18 -4.51 -23.23
C LEU A 11 -17.93 -4.23 -21.74
N ALA A 12 -18.66 -4.90 -20.84
CA ALA A 12 -18.46 -4.75 -19.40
C ALA A 12 -17.06 -5.22 -18.97
N TRP A 13 -16.58 -6.35 -19.52
CA TRP A 13 -15.24 -6.86 -19.25
C TRP A 13 -14.14 -5.92 -19.76
N LEU A 14 -14.31 -5.37 -20.97
CA LEU A 14 -13.40 -4.35 -21.50
C LEU A 14 -13.33 -3.13 -20.60
N LEU A 15 -14.49 -2.59 -20.18
CA LEU A 15 -14.54 -1.46 -19.27
C LEU A 15 -13.87 -1.79 -17.92
N GLN A 16 -14.14 -2.98 -17.37
CA GLN A 16 -13.54 -3.45 -16.13
C GLN A 16 -12.02 -3.56 -16.23
N THR A 17 -11.48 -4.07 -17.35
CA THR A 17 -10.03 -4.14 -17.62
C THR A 17 -9.41 -2.75 -17.73
N VAL A 18 -10.03 -1.82 -18.46
CA VAL A 18 -9.53 -0.44 -18.58
C VAL A 18 -9.51 0.24 -17.22
N LEU A 19 -10.56 0.08 -16.42
CA LEU A 19 -10.61 0.61 -15.06
C LEU A 19 -9.54 -0.05 -14.16
N GLY A 20 -9.36 -1.37 -14.22
CA GLY A 20 -8.28 -2.04 -13.49
C GLY A 20 -6.89 -1.48 -13.85
N PHE A 21 -6.67 -1.23 -15.15
CA PHE A 21 -5.41 -0.69 -15.65
C PHE A 21 -5.12 0.73 -15.14
N LEU A 22 -6.12 1.60 -15.09
CA LEU A 22 -5.96 2.95 -14.54
C LEU A 22 -5.59 2.93 -13.05
N GLN A 23 -6.21 2.05 -12.26
CA GLN A 23 -5.85 1.84 -10.85
C GLN A 23 -4.41 1.36 -10.70
N PHE A 24 -4.04 0.35 -11.50
CA PHE A 24 -2.70 -0.21 -11.49
C PHE A 24 -1.64 0.82 -11.90
N LYS A 25 -1.91 1.63 -12.93
CA LYS A 25 -1.02 2.71 -13.37
C LYS A 25 -0.78 3.74 -12.28
N ASN A 26 -1.83 4.15 -11.56
CA ASN A 26 -1.70 5.10 -10.45
C ASN A 26 -0.89 4.52 -9.28
N PHE A 27 -1.14 3.26 -8.92
CA PHE A 27 -0.37 2.56 -7.90
C PHE A 27 1.10 2.44 -8.30
N ASN A 28 1.38 1.94 -9.51
CA ASN A 28 2.73 1.73 -10.00
C ASN A 28 3.51 3.04 -10.13
N LYS A 29 2.86 4.15 -10.52
CA LYS A 29 3.47 5.48 -10.54
C LYS A 29 3.97 5.89 -9.14
N ASN A 30 3.09 5.83 -8.13
CA ASN A 30 3.46 6.19 -6.76
C ASN A 30 4.52 5.25 -6.18
N PHE A 31 4.38 3.94 -6.42
CA PHE A 31 5.36 2.96 -6.00
C PHE A 31 6.73 3.22 -6.63
N LYS A 32 6.80 3.50 -7.93
CA LYS A 32 8.05 3.78 -8.63
C LYS A 32 8.71 5.06 -8.10
N GLU A 33 7.95 6.12 -7.85
CA GLU A 33 8.46 7.36 -7.25
C GLU A 33 9.06 7.12 -5.86
N LEU A 34 8.38 6.33 -5.00
CA LEU A 34 8.91 5.99 -3.67
C LEU A 34 10.13 5.07 -3.76
N ARG A 35 10.12 4.11 -4.69
CA ARG A 35 11.22 3.15 -4.89
C ARG A 35 12.51 3.81 -5.38
N GLN A 36 12.42 4.97 -6.03
CA GLN A 36 13.60 5.75 -6.41
C GLN A 36 14.27 6.42 -5.20
N LYS A 37 13.55 6.60 -4.08
CA LYS A 37 14.08 7.21 -2.86
C LYS A 37 14.69 6.20 -1.90
N GLY A 38 14.17 4.97 -1.88
CA GLY A 38 14.64 3.93 -0.97
C GLY A 38 13.84 2.64 -1.10
N ARG A 39 14.02 1.74 -0.13
CA ARG A 39 13.24 0.49 -0.05
C ARG A 39 11.80 0.84 0.29
N VAL A 40 10.83 0.17 -0.31
CA VAL A 40 9.40 0.50 -0.11
C VAL A 40 8.70 -0.63 0.63
N VAL A 41 8.16 -0.30 1.79
CA VAL A 41 7.29 -1.15 2.57
C VAL A 41 5.84 -0.91 2.16
N ILE A 42 5.10 -1.98 1.95
CA ILE A 42 3.69 -1.94 1.56
C ILE A 42 2.85 -2.50 2.70
N GLY A 43 1.93 -1.68 3.18
CA GLY A 43 0.94 -2.09 4.17
C GLY A 43 -0.46 -2.01 3.59
N LYS A 44 -1.31 -2.99 3.90
CA LYS A 44 -2.69 -3.03 3.42
C LYS A 44 -3.64 -3.36 4.56
N ASN A 45 -4.76 -2.65 4.61
CA ASN A 45 -5.87 -3.01 5.45
C ASN A 45 -7.06 -3.42 4.58
N ARG A 46 -7.38 -4.72 4.60
CA ARG A 46 -8.62 -5.25 4.04
C ARG A 46 -9.71 -5.13 5.11
N GLY A 47 -10.24 -3.92 5.29
CA GLY A 47 -11.29 -3.69 6.26
C GLY A 47 -12.46 -4.67 6.05
N ARG A 48 -12.91 -5.34 7.13
CA ARG A 48 -14.09 -6.25 7.10
C ARG A 48 -15.41 -5.49 6.95
N VAL A 49 -15.48 -4.25 7.44
CA VAL A 49 -16.72 -3.42 7.49
C VAL A 49 -16.52 -2.01 6.93
N LYS A 50 -15.29 -1.46 6.96
CA LYS A 50 -14.97 -0.10 6.46
C LYS A 50 -14.10 -0.16 5.20
N ARG A 51 -14.03 0.95 4.45
CA ARG A 51 -13.21 1.09 3.22
C ARG A 51 -11.78 0.61 3.49
N GLY A 52 -11.24 -0.26 2.63
CA GLY A 52 -9.85 -0.69 2.74
C GLY A 52 -8.87 0.46 2.48
N SER A 53 -7.66 0.37 3.04
CA SER A 53 -6.59 1.35 2.83
C SER A 53 -5.30 0.64 2.44
N VAL A 54 -4.47 1.33 1.66
CA VAL A 54 -3.14 0.88 1.27
C VAL A 54 -2.15 1.99 1.57
N ILE A 55 -1.08 1.67 2.27
CA ILE A 55 0.02 2.58 2.55
C ILE A 55 1.30 2.10 1.88
N LEU A 56 2.04 3.04 1.33
CA LEU A 56 3.39 2.86 0.82
C LEU A 56 4.33 3.71 1.69
N ILE A 57 5.39 3.10 2.19
CA ILE A 57 6.36 3.75 3.07
C ILE A 57 7.75 3.54 2.46
N ALA A 58 8.38 4.61 2.01
CA ALA A 58 9.78 4.59 1.58
C ALA A 58 10.66 4.71 2.83
N ILE A 59 11.60 3.78 2.98
CA ILE A 59 12.55 3.72 4.07
C ILE A 59 13.98 3.73 3.53
N ASP A 60 14.88 4.26 4.36
CA ASP A 60 16.32 4.21 4.17
C ASP A 60 16.92 2.92 4.77
N ASP A 61 18.22 2.69 4.59
CA ASP A 61 18.96 1.54 5.13
C ASP A 61 18.92 1.46 6.67
N ASN A 62 18.74 2.60 7.35
CA ASN A 62 18.57 2.68 8.81
C ASN A 62 17.11 2.47 9.29
N CYS A 63 16.21 2.00 8.43
CA CYS A 63 14.77 1.89 8.68
C CYS A 63 14.07 3.23 9.01
N SER A 64 14.68 4.36 8.66
CA SER A 64 14.08 5.69 8.79
C SER A 64 13.11 5.94 7.64
N ILE A 65 11.89 6.41 7.96
CA ILE A 65 10.85 6.70 6.98
C ILE A 65 11.20 8.01 6.25
N LEU A 66 11.51 7.89 4.96
CA LEU A 66 11.81 9.03 4.09
C LEU A 66 10.53 9.72 3.62
N GLU A 67 9.57 8.92 3.14
CA GLU A 67 8.28 9.42 2.67
C GLU A 67 7.23 8.33 2.82
N SER A 68 6.04 8.70 3.28
CA SER A 68 4.90 7.79 3.26
C SER A 68 3.72 8.36 2.48
N ARG A 69 2.99 7.48 1.79
CA ARG A 69 1.78 7.82 1.05
C ARG A 69 0.69 6.81 1.36
N ILE A 70 -0.50 7.31 1.68
CA ILE A 70 -1.66 6.47 1.96
C ILE A 70 -2.77 6.70 0.93
N MET A 71 -3.39 5.62 0.49
CA MET A 71 -4.58 5.62 -0.34
C MET A 71 -5.73 5.02 0.46
N LYS A 72 -6.77 5.83 0.69
CA LYS A 72 -8.00 5.43 1.39
C LYS A 72 -9.07 5.08 0.36
N GLY A 73 -9.59 3.85 0.42
CA GLY A 73 -10.45 3.28 -0.61
C GLY A 73 -9.63 2.69 -1.76
N ILE A 74 -10.04 1.51 -2.25
CA ILE A 74 -9.38 0.80 -3.34
C ILE A 74 -10.24 0.93 -4.60
N THR A 75 -10.47 2.17 -5.04
CA THR A 75 -11.29 2.47 -6.23
C THR A 75 -10.49 3.31 -7.23
N ILE A 76 -10.96 3.40 -8.47
CA ILE A 76 -10.35 4.20 -9.55
C ILE A 76 -10.15 5.68 -9.21
N LEU A 77 -11.01 6.22 -8.36
CA LEU A 77 -10.99 7.62 -7.94
C LEU A 77 -10.12 7.85 -6.71
N ALA A 78 -9.74 6.79 -5.99
CA ALA A 78 -8.88 6.90 -4.84
C ALA A 78 -7.47 7.28 -5.29
N ARG A 79 -6.89 8.27 -4.61
CA ARG A 79 -5.54 8.75 -4.88
C ARG A 79 -4.69 8.58 -3.64
N PHE A 80 -3.41 8.33 -3.86
CA PHE A 80 -2.40 8.39 -2.82
C PHE A 80 -2.28 9.84 -2.35
N LYS A 81 -2.30 10.02 -1.03
CA LYS A 81 -2.02 11.29 -0.38
C LYS A 81 -0.73 11.15 0.42
N PRO A 82 0.17 12.14 0.37
CA PRO A 82 1.34 12.16 1.24
C PRO A 82 0.89 12.18 2.70
N MET A 83 1.62 11.45 3.54
CA MET A 83 1.35 11.36 4.98
C MET A 83 2.60 11.79 5.73
N GLU A 84 2.81 13.10 5.78
CA GLU A 84 4.02 13.71 6.33
C GLU A 84 4.21 13.46 7.83
N ILE A 85 3.12 13.15 8.54
CA ILE A 85 3.13 12.85 9.98
C ILE A 85 4.00 11.62 10.30
N LEU A 86 4.18 10.68 9.36
CA LEU A 86 5.08 9.54 9.52
C LEU A 86 6.52 9.80 9.02
N ASN A 87 6.76 10.89 8.29
CA ASN A 87 8.08 11.16 7.75
C ASN A 87 9.07 11.43 8.89
N ASN A 88 10.34 11.03 8.69
CA ASN A 88 11.42 11.11 9.67
C ASN A 88 11.21 10.29 10.95
N GLN A 89 10.16 9.46 11.03
CA GLN A 89 10.01 8.48 12.10
C GLN A 89 10.78 7.20 11.73
N ASN A 90 11.23 6.45 12.73
CA ASN A 90 11.79 5.13 12.48
C ASN A 90 10.66 4.10 12.38
N LEU A 91 10.73 3.18 11.42
CA LEU A 91 9.70 2.18 11.16
C LEU A 91 9.42 1.28 12.38
N HIS A 92 10.42 1.01 13.21
CA HIS A 92 10.30 0.14 14.39
C HIS A 92 9.84 0.89 15.65
N SER A 93 10.05 2.20 15.70
CA SER A 93 9.80 3.05 16.88
C SER A 93 8.94 4.26 16.53
N ILE A 94 7.87 4.02 15.77
CA ILE A 94 6.86 5.05 15.47
C ILE A 94 6.22 5.49 16.78
N ASN A 95 6.21 6.81 17.02
CA ASN A 95 5.62 7.38 18.22
C ASN A 95 4.12 7.03 18.32
N PRO A 96 3.64 6.45 19.44
CA PRO A 96 2.22 6.09 19.60
C PRO A 96 1.27 7.30 19.47
N ASN A 97 1.70 8.50 19.85
CA ASN A 97 0.90 9.72 19.71
C ASN A 97 0.57 10.03 18.24
N ILE A 98 1.47 9.68 17.31
CA ILE A 98 1.24 9.83 15.87
C ILE A 98 0.16 8.83 15.43
N LEU A 99 0.23 7.58 15.91
CA LEU A 99 -0.77 6.57 15.59
C LEU A 99 -2.15 6.93 16.13
N GLU A 100 -2.25 7.56 17.30
CA GLU A 100 -3.52 8.04 17.86
C GLU A 100 -4.14 9.19 17.05
N SER A 101 -3.32 10.01 16.41
CA SER A 101 -3.81 11.09 15.52
C SER A 101 -4.32 10.57 14.17
N LEU A 102 -3.96 9.33 13.81
CA LEU A 102 -4.37 8.70 12.56
C LEU A 102 -5.71 7.99 12.72
N ASP A 103 -6.45 7.87 11.62
CA ASP A 103 -7.64 7.04 11.62
C ASP A 103 -7.26 5.55 11.78
N GLN A 104 -8.17 4.78 12.37
CA GLN A 104 -7.98 3.36 12.63
C GLN A 104 -7.56 2.54 11.39
N GLN A 105 -8.01 2.93 10.18
CA GLN A 105 -7.64 2.18 8.97
C GLN A 105 -6.20 2.44 8.56
N ALA A 106 -5.73 3.68 8.71
CA ALA A 106 -4.33 4.04 8.48
C ALA A 106 -3.42 3.33 9.47
N VAL A 107 -3.76 3.30 10.76
CA VAL A 107 -2.99 2.59 11.79
C VAL A 107 -2.85 1.11 11.45
N LEU A 108 -3.95 0.44 11.10
CA LEU A 108 -3.93 -0.97 10.71
C LEU A 108 -3.07 -1.23 9.46
N ALA A 109 -3.12 -0.33 8.47
CA ALA A 109 -2.29 -0.46 7.28
C ALA A 109 -0.80 -0.27 7.59
N VAL A 110 -0.44 0.68 8.46
CA VAL A 110 0.94 0.88 8.93
C VAL A 110 1.44 -0.37 9.66
N GLN A 111 0.66 -0.91 10.60
CA GLN A 111 1.00 -2.11 11.36
C GLN A 111 1.18 -3.33 10.45
N ASP A 112 0.29 -3.53 9.48
CA ASP A 112 0.42 -4.59 8.47
C ASP A 112 1.73 -4.44 7.67
N GLY A 113 2.08 -3.20 7.27
CA GLY A 113 3.34 -2.92 6.59
C GLY A 113 4.57 -3.27 7.42
N ILE A 114 4.61 -2.85 8.69
CA ILE A 114 5.70 -3.17 9.62
C ILE A 114 5.82 -4.68 9.83
N LYS A 115 4.68 -5.36 10.00
CA LYS A 115 4.65 -6.82 10.18
C LYS A 115 5.22 -7.53 8.96
N ASN A 116 4.75 -7.19 7.76
CA ASN A 116 5.23 -7.79 6.50
C ASN A 116 6.73 -7.54 6.30
N TYR A 117 7.22 -6.36 6.68
CA TYR A 117 8.65 -6.04 6.63
C TYR A 117 9.46 -6.93 7.57
N ASN A 118 9.04 -7.06 8.83
CA ASN A 118 9.73 -7.90 9.81
C ASN A 118 9.72 -9.38 9.42
N GLU A 119 8.60 -9.88 8.87
CA GLU A 119 8.52 -11.26 8.36
C GLU A 119 9.50 -11.48 7.20
N TYR A 120 9.56 -10.54 6.24
CA TYR A 120 10.49 -10.62 5.12
C TYR A 120 11.97 -10.66 5.57
N TYR A 121 12.36 -9.85 6.56
CA TYR A 121 13.73 -9.84 7.06
C TYR A 121 14.07 -11.09 7.87
N LYS A 122 13.15 -11.60 8.71
CA LYS A 122 13.35 -12.86 9.42
C LYS A 122 13.60 -14.03 8.46
N THR A 123 12.76 -14.14 7.42
CA THR A 123 12.96 -15.17 6.39
C THR A 123 14.29 -15.00 5.67
N LYS A 124 14.74 -13.76 5.45
CA LYS A 124 16.04 -13.50 4.83
C LYS A 124 17.22 -13.92 5.72
N GLU A 125 17.17 -13.61 7.01
CA GLU A 125 18.18 -14.05 7.99
C GLU A 125 18.22 -15.58 8.15
N GLU A 126 17.06 -16.24 8.10
CA GLU A 126 16.97 -17.71 8.10
C GLU A 126 17.61 -18.33 6.85
N ILE A 127 17.42 -17.71 5.68
CA ILE A 127 18.05 -18.20 4.43
C ILE A 127 19.56 -17.98 4.47
N ASP A 128 20.02 -16.82 4.94
CA ASP A 128 21.44 -16.47 4.99
C ASP A 128 22.22 -17.23 6.09
N SER A 129 21.54 -17.76 7.12
CA SER A 129 22.13 -18.60 8.18
C SER A 129 22.12 -20.11 7.88
N ASN A 130 21.32 -20.54 6.91
CA ASN A 130 21.31 -21.93 6.42
C ASN A 130 22.22 -22.14 5.19
N LEU A 131 22.98 -21.13 4.78
CA LEU A 131 23.95 -21.16 3.67
C LEU A 131 25.39 -21.19 4.22
#